data_AF-A0A606VZD6-F1
#
_entry.id   AF-A0A606VZD6-F1
#
_cell.length_a   1.000
_cell.length_b   1.000
_cell.length_c   1.000
_cell.angle_alpha   90.00
_cell.angle_beta   90.00
_cell.angle_gamma   90.00
#
_symmetry.space_group_name_H-M   'P 1'
#
loop_
_entity.id
_entity.type
_entity.pdbx_description
1 polymer ?
#
loop_
_entity_poly.entity_id
_entity_poly.type
_entity_poly.pdbx_seq_one_letter_code
_entity_poly.pdbx_strand_id
1 'polypeptide(L)'
;MFIGFDYGTANCSVAIMRDGHPQLLTMENNSALLPSMLCAPTREAVSEWLYRHHDVPATDEETQALLRRAIRYNREEDIEVGAQSVQFGLASLAHYIDDPQEVWFVKSPKSFLGASGLKPQQVALFEDLVCAMMVHIRHTAHSQ
;
A
#
# COMPACT_ATOMS: atom_id res chain seq x y z
N MET A 1 20.73 8.13 2.29
CA MET A 1 20.37 7.65 3.65
C MET A 1 20.05 6.17 3.53
N PHE A 2 20.66 5.32 4.35
CA PHE A 2 20.33 3.89 4.38
C PHE A 2 19.30 3.65 5.48
N ILE A 3 18.33 2.77 5.19
CA ILE A 3 17.32 2.35 6.14
C ILE A 3 17.40 0.84 6.33
N GLY A 4 17.14 0.37 7.54
CA GLY A 4 16.72 -1.01 7.79
C GLY A 4 15.21 -1.08 7.63
N PHE A 5 14.72 -2.02 6.85
CA PHE A 5 13.29 -2.19 6.60
C PHE A 5 12.88 -3.64 6.84
N ASP A 6 12.00 -3.83 7.83
CA ASP A 6 11.30 -5.09 8.02
C ASP A 6 9.91 -4.98 7.42
N TYR A 7 9.71 -5.64 6.28
CA TYR A 7 8.40 -5.78 5.65
C TYR A 7 7.77 -7.09 6.10
N GLY A 8 7.15 -7.10 7.28
CA GLY A 8 6.59 -8.28 7.92
C GLY A 8 5.14 -8.57 7.52
N THR A 9 4.71 -9.82 7.78
CA THR A 9 3.34 -10.30 7.52
C THR A 9 2.32 -9.60 8.41
N ALA A 10 2.65 -9.40 9.70
CA ALA A 10 1.75 -8.75 10.65
C ALA A 10 2.02 -7.25 10.77
N ASN A 11 3.29 -6.86 10.85
CA ASN A 11 3.72 -5.48 11.03
C ASN A 11 4.93 -5.18 10.15
N CYS A 12 5.07 -3.92 9.78
CA CYS A 12 6.24 -3.35 9.16
C CYS A 12 6.95 -2.43 10.16
N SER A 13 8.27 -2.32 10.06
CA SER A 13 9.06 -1.35 10.83
C SER A 13 10.24 -0.82 10.02
N VAL A 14 10.64 0.42 10.30
CA VAL A 14 11.77 1.07 9.66
C VAL A 14 12.74 1.58 10.72
N ALA A 15 14.02 1.34 10.50
CA ALA A 15 15.11 1.91 11.27
C ALA A 15 16.03 2.73 10.37
N ILE A 16 16.65 3.76 10.94
CA ILE A 16 17.69 4.54 10.29
C ILE A 16 18.95 4.54 11.15
N MET A 17 20.10 4.74 10.51
CA MET A 17 21.35 4.95 11.26
C MET A 17 21.46 6.43 11.64
N ARG A 18 21.50 6.72 12.95
CA ARG A 18 21.82 8.05 13.50
C ARG A 18 23.00 7.89 14.46
N ASP A 19 24.06 8.68 14.23
CA ASP A 19 25.31 8.66 15.02
C ASP A 19 25.92 7.26 15.20
N GLY A 20 25.83 6.41 14.18
CA GLY A 20 26.37 5.03 14.23
C GLY A 20 25.49 4.02 14.96
N HIS A 21 24.30 4.42 15.43
CA HIS A 21 23.35 3.54 16.10
C HIS A 21 22.04 3.40 15.30
N PRO A 22 21.45 2.20 15.22
CA PRO A 22 20.13 2.03 14.61
C PRO A 22 19.05 2.63 15.53
N GLN A 23 18.21 3.50 14.96
CA GLN A 23 17.06 4.09 15.62
C GLN A 23 15.79 3.73 14.84
N LEU A 24 14.81 3.14 15.53
CA LEU A 24 13.49 2.88 14.96
C LEU A 24 12.73 4.20 14.77
N LEU A 25 12.03 4.30 13.63
CA LEU A 25 11.12 5.40 13.34
C LEU A 25 9.73 5.09 13.88
N THR A 26 9.00 6.14 14.27
CA THR A 26 7.60 6.02 14.69
C THR A 26 6.73 5.89 13.45
N MET A 27 6.02 4.77 13.29
CA MET A 27 5.29 4.46 12.07
C MET A 27 3.79 4.75 12.17
N GLU A 28 3.16 4.49 13.31
CA GLU A 28 1.73 4.75 13.52
C GLU A 28 1.42 4.89 15.01
N ASN A 29 0.55 5.84 15.41
CA ASN A 29 0.03 5.98 16.78
C ASN A 29 1.12 5.92 17.89
N ASN A 30 2.22 6.65 17.72
CA ASN A 30 3.39 6.65 18.63
C ASN A 30 4.09 5.28 18.79
N SER A 31 3.80 4.31 17.93
CA SER A 31 4.45 3.00 17.84
C SER A 31 5.48 2.97 16.72
N ALA A 32 6.55 2.19 16.88
CA ALA A 32 7.50 1.88 15.81
C ALA A 32 6.97 0.85 14.79
N LEU A 33 5.80 0.27 15.05
CA LEU A 33 5.17 -0.75 14.22
C LEU A 33 4.01 -0.17 13.45
N LEU A 34 3.97 -0.43 12.14
CA LEU A 34 2.81 -0.23 11.28
C LEU A 34 2.19 -1.60 10.99
N PRO A 35 0.93 -1.87 11.35
CA PRO A 35 0.26 -3.08 10.91
C PRO A 35 0.23 -3.20 9.39
N SER A 36 0.52 -4.40 8.89
CA SER A 36 0.61 -4.71 7.46
C SER A 36 -0.79 -4.91 6.87
N MET A 37 -1.51 -3.80 6.69
CA MET A 37 -2.87 -3.78 6.18
C MET A 37 -3.19 -2.46 5.50
N LEU A 38 -4.08 -2.51 4.51
CA LEU A 38 -4.59 -1.35 3.80
C LEU A 38 -6.06 -1.56 3.41
N CYS A 39 -6.76 -0.46 3.18
CA CYS A 39 -8.07 -0.47 2.53
C CYS A 39 -8.14 0.57 1.42
N ALA A 40 -9.07 0.36 0.50
CA ALA A 40 -9.43 1.30 -0.55
C ALA A 40 -10.93 1.11 -0.91
N PRO A 41 -11.59 2.06 -1.60
CA PRO A 41 -12.97 1.87 -2.06
C PRO A 41 -13.13 0.57 -2.85
N THR A 42 -12.18 0.30 -3.75
CA THR A 42 -12.11 -0.93 -4.53
C THR A 42 -10.67 -1.37 -4.67
N ARG A 43 -10.49 -2.62 -5.10
CA ARG A 43 -9.17 -3.17 -5.43
C ARG A 43 -8.49 -2.38 -6.54
N GLU A 44 -9.27 -1.97 -7.53
CA GLU A 44 -8.85 -1.19 -8.68
C GLU A 44 -8.38 0.22 -8.30
N ALA A 45 -8.95 0.82 -7.24
CA ALA A 45 -8.55 2.16 -6.78
C ALA A 45 -7.07 2.27 -6.39
N VAL A 46 -6.42 1.18 -5.96
CA VAL A 46 -5.00 1.23 -5.53
C VAL A 46 -4.05 1.58 -6.69
N SER A 47 -4.20 0.91 -7.84
CA SER A 47 -3.34 1.16 -9.01
C SER A 47 -3.50 2.60 -9.53
N GLU A 48 -4.74 3.08 -9.58
CA GLU A 48 -5.02 4.47 -9.98
C GLU A 48 -4.49 5.48 -8.96
N TRP A 49 -4.60 5.18 -7.66
CA TRP A 49 -4.10 6.03 -6.59
C TRP A 49 -2.58 6.18 -6.64
N LEU A 50 -1.86 5.07 -6.86
CA LEU A 50 -0.41 5.07 -7.08
C LEU A 50 0.00 5.97 -8.25
N TYR A 51 -0.73 5.85 -9.36
CA TYR A 51 -0.46 6.63 -10.56
C TYR A 51 -0.77 8.12 -10.38
N ARG A 52 -1.95 8.47 -9.84
CA ARG A 52 -2.45 9.85 -9.78
C ARG A 52 -1.86 10.68 -8.64
N HIS A 53 -1.59 10.06 -7.49
CA HIS A 53 -1.23 10.78 -6.26
C HIS A 53 0.21 10.55 -5.81
N HIS A 54 0.89 9.58 -6.41
CA HIS A 54 2.26 9.22 -6.05
C HIS A 54 3.23 9.12 -7.22
N ASP A 55 2.77 9.47 -8.42
CA ASP A 55 3.55 9.46 -9.66
C ASP A 55 4.30 8.14 -9.90
N VAL A 56 3.73 7.02 -9.45
CA VAL A 56 4.30 5.69 -9.67
C VAL A 56 3.95 5.25 -11.10
N PRO A 57 4.93 5.10 -12.00
CA PRO A 57 4.64 4.74 -13.38
C PRO A 57 4.32 3.24 -13.50
N ALA A 58 3.31 2.92 -14.32
CA ALA A 58 3.09 1.56 -14.80
C ALA A 58 4.07 1.27 -15.96
N THR A 59 5.16 0.57 -15.67
CA THR A 59 6.29 0.42 -16.62
C THR A 59 6.19 -0.79 -17.53
N ASP A 60 5.55 -1.87 -17.09
CA ASP A 60 5.41 -3.13 -17.82
C ASP A 60 4.00 -3.30 -18.41
N GLU A 61 3.84 -4.25 -19.34
CA GLU A 61 2.59 -4.44 -20.07
C GLU A 61 1.41 -4.81 -19.16
N GLU A 62 1.66 -5.61 -18.11
CA GLU A 62 0.63 -6.08 -17.18
C GLU A 62 0.18 -4.97 -16.23
N THR A 63 1.12 -4.21 -15.64
CA THR A 63 0.78 -3.04 -14.80
C THR A 63 0.08 -1.94 -15.61
N GLN A 64 0.47 -1.73 -16.87
CA GLN A 64 -0.24 -0.78 -17.73
C GLN A 64 -1.66 -1.25 -18.07
N ALA A 65 -1.84 -2.54 -18.35
CA ALA A 65 -3.17 -3.11 -18.58
C ALA A 65 -4.05 -3.04 -17.31
N LEU A 66 -3.46 -3.32 -16.15
CA LEU A 66 -4.09 -3.17 -14.84
C LEU A 66 -4.53 -1.73 -14.59
N LEU A 67 -3.64 -0.74 -14.77
CA LEU A 67 -3.94 0.67 -14.58
C LEU A 67 -5.05 1.15 -15.52
N ARG A 68 -5.00 0.79 -16.81
CA ARG A 68 -6.07 1.12 -17.76
C ARG A 68 -7.42 0.54 -17.35
N ARG A 69 -7.43 -0.70 -16.83
CA ARG A 69 -8.64 -1.33 -16.30
C ARG A 69 -9.13 -0.62 -15.05
N ALA A 70 -8.23 -0.26 -14.13
CA ALA A 70 -8.54 0.43 -12.89
C ALA A 70 -9.21 1.78 -13.16
N ILE A 71 -8.60 2.62 -13.98
CA ILE A 71 -9.13 3.94 -14.36
C ILE A 71 -10.51 3.84 -15.02
N ARG A 72 -10.69 2.85 -15.91
CA ARG A 72 -11.99 2.64 -16.56
C ARG A 72 -13.04 2.21 -15.53
N TYR A 73 -12.72 1.22 -14.70
CA TYR A 73 -13.63 0.67 -13.71
C TYR A 73 -14.07 1.73 -12.69
N ASN A 74 -13.12 2.46 -12.08
CA ASN A 74 -13.46 3.49 -11.11
C ASN A 74 -14.31 4.60 -11.73
N ARG A 75 -14.08 4.97 -12.99
CA ARG A 75 -14.94 5.91 -13.71
C ARG A 75 -16.34 5.37 -13.98
N GLU A 76 -16.48 4.08 -14.34
CA GLU A 76 -17.77 3.44 -14.62
C GLU A 76 -18.62 3.29 -13.35
N GLU A 77 -17.97 3.06 -12.21
CA GLU A 77 -18.61 2.92 -10.89
C GLU A 77 -18.74 4.26 -10.13
N ASP A 78 -18.43 5.39 -10.77
CA ASP A 78 -18.46 6.74 -10.17
C ASP A 78 -17.60 6.88 -8.89
N ILE A 79 -16.48 6.17 -8.84
CA ILE A 79 -15.51 6.20 -7.74
C ILE A 79 -14.49 7.30 -7.99
N GLU A 80 -14.52 8.34 -7.14
CA GLU A 80 -13.48 9.37 -7.12
C GLU A 80 -12.25 8.88 -6.35
N VAL A 81 -11.17 8.58 -7.09
CA VAL A 81 -9.87 8.21 -6.50
C VAL A 81 -9.10 9.47 -6.11
N GLY A 82 -9.28 9.89 -4.86
CA GLY A 82 -8.57 10.99 -4.21
C GLY A 82 -7.34 10.55 -3.39
N ALA A 83 -6.59 11.51 -2.86
CA ALA A 83 -5.36 11.24 -2.12
C ALA A 83 -5.58 10.39 -0.84
N GLN A 84 -6.76 10.46 -0.25
CA GLN A 84 -7.16 9.71 0.96
C GLN A 84 -7.92 8.41 0.65
N SER A 85 -8.05 8.04 -0.64
CA SER A 85 -8.79 6.83 -1.03
C SER A 85 -8.09 5.56 -0.56
N VAL A 86 -6.77 5.54 -0.41
CA VAL A 86 -6.06 4.40 0.16
C VAL A 86 -5.62 4.73 1.58
N GLN A 87 -6.04 3.92 2.54
CA GLN A 87 -5.66 4.04 3.95
C GLN A 87 -4.84 2.83 4.38
N PHE A 88 -4.02 3.00 5.41
CA PHE A 88 -3.03 2.03 5.88
C PHE A 88 -3.18 1.79 7.38
N GLY A 89 -2.59 0.70 7.88
CA GLY A 89 -2.46 0.46 9.32
C GLY A 89 -3.79 0.44 10.05
N LEU A 90 -3.78 0.87 11.31
CA LEU A 90 -4.96 0.92 12.18
C LEU A 90 -6.07 1.80 11.61
N ALA A 91 -5.76 2.86 10.86
CA ALA A 91 -6.79 3.65 10.18
C ALA A 91 -7.60 2.80 9.18
N SER A 92 -6.92 1.98 8.38
CA SER A 92 -7.59 1.08 7.43
C SER A 92 -8.48 0.04 8.12
N LEU A 93 -8.05 -0.49 9.27
CA LEU A 93 -8.85 -1.43 10.05
C LEU A 93 -10.03 -0.76 10.73
N ALA A 94 -9.86 0.46 11.25
CA ALA A 94 -10.94 1.22 11.84
C ALA A 94 -12.04 1.49 10.81
N HIS A 95 -11.67 1.92 9.59
CA HIS A 95 -12.62 2.13 8.50
C HIS A 95 -13.35 0.83 8.11
N TYR A 96 -12.60 -0.28 7.98
CA TYR A 96 -13.21 -1.59 7.69
C TYR A 96 -14.14 -2.08 8.80
N ILE A 97 -13.87 -1.79 10.08
CA ILE A 97 -14.74 -2.17 11.19
C ILE A 97 -16.00 -1.31 11.23
N ASP A 98 -15.90 -0.03 10.87
CA ASP A 98 -17.02 0.91 10.85
C ASP A 98 -18.06 0.54 9.78
N ASP A 99 -17.60 0.33 8.54
CA ASP A 99 -18.44 -0.20 7.46
C ASP A 99 -17.67 -1.17 6.54
N PRO A 100 -17.75 -2.49 6.78
CA PRO A 100 -17.09 -3.49 5.95
C PRO A 100 -17.56 -3.53 4.49
N GLN A 101 -18.72 -2.94 4.16
CA GLN A 101 -19.30 -3.01 2.82
C GLN A 101 -18.77 -1.90 1.90
N GLU A 102 -18.31 -0.79 2.48
CA GLU A 102 -17.85 0.41 1.75
C GLU A 102 -16.39 0.32 1.30
N VAL A 103 -15.59 -0.57 1.91
CA VAL A 103 -14.17 -0.68 1.61
C VAL A 103 -13.74 -2.09 1.26
N TRP A 104 -12.88 -2.17 0.26
CA TRP A 104 -12.04 -3.33 0.03
C TRP A 104 -10.84 -3.31 0.99
N PHE A 105 -10.73 -4.33 1.83
CA PHE A 105 -9.71 -4.44 2.88
C PHE A 105 -8.78 -5.62 2.64
N VAL A 106 -7.47 -5.39 2.81
CA VAL A 106 -6.42 -6.40 2.65
C VAL A 106 -5.50 -6.44 3.86
N LYS A 107 -5.21 -7.65 4.32
CA LYS A 107 -4.15 -7.93 5.29
C LYS A 107 -2.96 -8.58 4.60
N SER A 108 -1.76 -8.23 5.06
CA SER A 108 -0.48 -8.80 4.64
C SER A 108 -0.29 -8.87 3.12
N PRO A 109 -0.07 -7.73 2.44
CA PRO A 109 0.34 -7.76 1.03
C PRO A 109 1.64 -8.56 0.81
N LYS A 110 2.50 -8.67 1.83
CA LYS A 110 3.71 -9.52 1.81
C LYS A 110 3.40 -10.98 1.52
N SER A 111 2.26 -11.52 1.98
CA SER A 111 1.94 -12.95 1.84
C SER A 111 1.87 -13.44 0.39
N PHE A 112 1.76 -12.52 -0.56
CA PHE A 112 1.72 -12.83 -1.99
C PHE A 112 3.10 -12.84 -2.65
N LEU A 113 4.12 -12.29 -1.97
CA LEU A 113 5.50 -12.32 -2.46
C LEU A 113 6.04 -13.74 -2.39
N GLY A 114 6.35 -14.32 -3.55
CA GLY A 114 6.83 -15.70 -3.67
C GLY A 114 5.73 -16.76 -3.72
N ALA A 115 4.45 -16.38 -3.81
CA ALA A 115 3.38 -17.32 -4.07
C ALA A 115 3.50 -17.90 -5.48
N SER A 116 3.38 -19.23 -5.62
CA SER A 116 3.42 -19.92 -6.90
C SER A 116 2.03 -20.04 -7.54
N GLY A 117 1.98 -20.09 -8.87
CA GLY A 117 0.73 -20.30 -9.61
C GLY A 117 -0.16 -19.06 -9.81
N LEU A 118 0.34 -17.88 -9.46
CA LEU A 118 -0.36 -16.62 -9.74
C LEU A 118 -0.33 -16.30 -11.25
N LYS A 119 -1.47 -15.84 -11.77
CA LYS A 119 -1.54 -15.28 -13.12
C LYS A 119 -0.78 -13.93 -13.17
N PRO A 120 -0.19 -13.53 -14.31
CA PRO A 120 0.54 -12.27 -14.44
C PRO A 120 -0.23 -11.05 -13.90
N GLN A 121 -1.52 -10.94 -14.23
CA GLN A 121 -2.41 -9.88 -13.75
C GLN A 121 -2.58 -9.84 -12.22
N GLN A 122 -2.49 -10.99 -11.54
CA GLN A 122 -2.54 -11.06 -10.09
C GLN A 122 -1.21 -10.59 -9.50
N VAL A 123 -0.09 -10.98 -10.12
CA VAL A 123 1.24 -10.51 -9.73
C VAL A 123 1.31 -8.99 -9.80
N ALA A 124 0.91 -8.39 -10.92
CA ALA A 124 0.88 -6.93 -11.10
C ALA A 124 0.06 -6.22 -10.01
N LEU A 125 -1.11 -6.77 -9.65
CA LEU A 125 -1.91 -6.23 -8.56
C LEU A 125 -1.18 -6.32 -7.21
N PHE A 126 -0.55 -7.45 -6.90
CA PHE A 126 0.16 -7.59 -5.64
C PHE A 126 1.40 -6.69 -5.56
N GLU A 127 2.08 -6.48 -6.68
CA GLU A 127 3.15 -5.49 -6.79
C GLU A 127 2.64 -4.08 -6.46
N ASP A 128 1.48 -3.68 -6.99
CA ASP A 128 0.85 -2.40 -6.65
C ASP A 128 0.48 -2.32 -5.16
N LEU A 129 -0.07 -3.37 -4.54
CA LEU A 129 -0.41 -3.34 -3.11
C LEU A 129 0.84 -3.21 -2.23
N VAL A 130 1.92 -3.91 -2.59
CA VAL A 130 3.20 -3.79 -1.89
C VAL A 130 3.82 -2.42 -2.12
N CYS A 131 3.74 -1.89 -3.34
CA CYS A 131 4.20 -0.55 -3.67
C CYS A 131 3.46 0.51 -2.86
N ALA A 132 2.13 0.43 -2.75
CA ALA A 132 1.33 1.36 -1.97
C ALA A 132 1.74 1.40 -0.49
N MET A 133 1.93 0.22 0.12
CA MET A 133 2.48 0.11 1.48
C MET A 133 3.86 0.76 1.59
N MET A 134 4.77 0.47 0.65
CA MET A 134 6.13 1.00 0.66
C MET A 134 6.18 2.53 0.46
N VAL A 135 5.32 3.07 -0.40
CA VAL A 135 5.17 4.53 -0.61
C VAL A 135 4.69 5.19 0.68
N HIS A 136 3.68 4.64 1.34
CA HIS A 136 3.20 5.13 2.63
C HIS A 136 4.32 5.12 3.68
N ILE A 137 4.99 3.97 3.85
CA ILE A 137 6.10 3.80 4.80
C ILE A 137 7.23 4.80 4.53
N ARG A 138 7.60 4.98 3.25
CA ARG A 138 8.63 5.93 2.84
C ARG A 138 8.23 7.37 3.18
N HIS A 139 6.99 7.78 2.91
CA HIS A 139 6.52 9.12 3.25
C HIS A 139 6.51 9.36 4.76
N THR A 140 6.03 8.40 5.55
CA THR A 140 6.05 8.46 7.01
C THR A 140 7.47 8.51 7.57
N ALA A 141 8.43 7.82 6.94
CA ALA A 141 9.83 7.89 7.33
C ALA A 141 10.48 9.23 6.99
N HIS A 142 10.12 9.86 5.86
CA HIS A 142 10.68 11.15 5.43
C HIS A 142 10.18 12.35 6.26
N SER A 143 9.06 12.22 6.97
CA SER A 143 8.54 13.29 7.83
C SER A 143 9.20 13.35 9.23
N GLN A 144 10.22 12.54 9.49
CA GLN A 144 10.91 12.36 10.78
C GLN A 144 12.42 12.61 10.71
#